data_AF-A0A7K2XQJ8-F1
#
_entry.id   AF-A0A7K2XQJ8-F1
#
_cell.length_a   1.000
_cell.length_b   1.000
_cell.length_c   1.000
_cell.angle_alpha   90.00
_cell.angle_beta   90.00
_cell.angle_gamma   90.00
#
_symmetry.space_group_name_H-M   'P 1'
#
loop_
_entity.id
_entity.type
_entity.pdbx_description
1 polymer ?
#
loop_
_entity_poly.entity_id
_entity_poly.type
_entity_poly.pdbx_seq_one_letter_code
_entity_poly.pdbx_strand_id
1 'polypeptide(L)'
;MRNTLVRRTVLTASAVSLALLATACGSDKKDDTKADAKPSGASSSAPAAAAKGKTDAELASLLLTQAEAPKDSLVKAPSADQLKKLAATTDKAECKPLGQAASMEPQGTSTGVARTQVGGTSGKAADPNASAEDKFKAGLELLAGATGTSVTLTSYDGKGAEEAFAAFKKSGTACAGGYTMTQDGDALKINKVVAGDPVTAGDESVSFLADFGDAETPMAGQVVMVRKGNTLATFSVQNMSGKPVLSKDIVDAQVKKLG
;
A
#
# COMPACT_ATOMS: atom_id res chain seq x y z
N MET A 1 10.71 69.99 -16.20
CA MET A 1 11.75 69.82 -15.17
C MET A 1 11.89 68.30 -14.98
N ARG A 2 12.82 67.61 -15.68
CA ARG A 2 14.17 67.20 -15.19
C ARG A 2 14.10 66.70 -13.74
N ASN A 3 14.27 65.40 -13.47
CA ASN A 3 15.56 64.69 -13.54
C ASN A 3 15.53 63.25 -14.08
N THR A 4 16.72 62.82 -14.51
CA THR A 4 17.10 61.65 -15.31
C THR A 4 18.15 60.79 -14.55
N LEU A 5 18.44 59.58 -15.08
CA LEU A 5 19.62 58.68 -14.88
C LEU A 5 19.38 57.51 -13.89
N VAL A 6 19.37 56.20 -14.23
CA VAL A 6 20.15 55.28 -15.11
C VAL A 6 21.51 54.84 -14.55
N ARG A 7 21.74 53.50 -14.60
CA ARG A 7 22.98 52.66 -14.55
C ARG A 7 23.07 51.75 -13.30
N ARG A 8 23.50 50.48 -13.34
CA ARG A 8 24.35 49.73 -14.30
C ARG A 8 24.25 48.20 -14.08
N THR A 9 24.49 47.47 -15.16
CA THR A 9 24.71 46.01 -15.33
C THR A 9 26.01 45.47 -14.71
N VAL A 10 26.07 44.17 -14.37
CA VAL A 10 27.24 43.28 -14.59
C VAL A 10 26.77 41.83 -14.81
N LEU A 11 27.09 41.27 -15.99
CA LEU A 11 27.21 39.83 -16.28
C LEU A 11 28.60 39.36 -15.83
N THR A 12 28.70 38.16 -15.24
CA THR A 12 29.95 37.39 -15.23
C THR A 12 29.68 35.92 -15.55
N ALA A 13 30.15 35.50 -16.71
CA ALA A 13 30.35 34.12 -17.13
C ALA A 13 31.79 33.69 -16.82
N SER A 14 32.00 32.45 -16.36
CA SER A 14 33.26 31.68 -16.31
C SER A 14 32.84 30.25 -15.90
N ALA A 15 32.88 29.17 -16.69
CA ALA A 15 33.92 28.54 -17.53
C ALA A 15 35.11 27.96 -16.74
N VAL A 16 35.42 26.67 -17.01
CA VAL A 16 36.67 25.90 -16.72
C VAL A 16 36.71 25.28 -15.29
N SER A 17 37.01 24.00 -15.01
CA SER A 17 37.66 22.89 -15.73
C SER A 17 37.38 21.51 -15.08
N LEU A 18 37.58 20.45 -15.88
CA LEU A 18 37.86 19.09 -15.42
C LEU A 18 39.18 19.04 -14.62
N ALA A 19 39.19 18.32 -13.50
CA ALA A 19 40.42 17.79 -12.91
C ALA A 19 40.27 16.28 -12.73
N LEU A 20 40.85 15.55 -13.68
CA LEU A 20 41.24 14.15 -13.56
C LEU A 20 42.21 14.02 -12.37
N LEU A 21 41.84 13.25 -11.36
CA LEU A 21 42.80 12.80 -10.35
C LEU A 21 43.63 11.66 -10.95
N ALA A 22 44.70 12.07 -11.62
CA ALA A 22 45.80 11.21 -12.00
C ALA A 22 46.49 10.69 -10.73
N THR A 23 46.54 9.36 -10.64
CA THR A 23 47.71 8.56 -10.25
C THR A 23 48.77 9.26 -9.40
N ALA A 24 48.71 9.04 -8.08
CA ALA A 24 49.91 9.11 -7.25
C ALA A 24 50.78 7.87 -7.54
N CYS A 25 51.62 7.94 -8.57
CA CYS A 25 52.77 7.07 -8.74
C CYS A 25 53.94 7.77 -8.04
N GLY A 26 54.24 7.35 -6.81
CA GLY A 26 55.42 7.81 -6.10
C GLY A 26 56.70 7.38 -6.82
N SER A 27 57.65 8.29 -6.89
CA SER A 27 59.03 8.09 -7.29
C SER A 27 59.68 7.01 -6.42
N ASP A 28 60.37 6.05 -7.05
CA ASP A 28 61.84 5.94 -7.03
C ASP A 28 62.29 4.52 -7.37
N LYS A 29 63.21 4.43 -8.34
CA LYS A 29 63.97 3.24 -8.67
C LYS A 29 65.34 3.41 -8.02
N LYS A 30 65.65 2.61 -6.99
CA LYS A 30 66.92 1.87 -6.82
C LYS A 30 66.92 0.99 -5.56
N ASP A 31 67.13 -0.28 -5.84
CA ASP A 31 67.85 -1.34 -5.12
C ASP A 31 67.45 -1.82 -3.70
N ASP A 32 67.20 -3.14 -3.71
CA ASP A 32 67.57 -4.18 -2.76
C ASP A 32 66.77 -4.44 -1.45
N THR A 33 66.18 -5.64 -1.45
CA THR A 33 66.23 -6.72 -0.42
C THR A 33 64.85 -7.22 0.06
N LYS A 34 64.66 -8.54 -0.08
CA LYS A 34 63.62 -9.44 0.47
C LYS A 34 62.79 -8.92 1.66
N ALA A 35 61.46 -9.07 1.56
CA ALA A 35 60.63 -9.82 2.51
C ALA A 35 59.17 -9.89 2.06
N ASP A 36 58.58 -11.09 2.16
CA ASP A 36 57.16 -11.40 2.00
C ASP A 36 56.23 -10.51 2.85
N ALA A 37 55.23 -9.88 2.22
CA ALA A 37 54.03 -9.40 2.89
C ALA A 37 52.82 -9.34 1.94
N LYS A 38 51.86 -10.23 2.20
CA LYS A 38 50.54 -10.37 1.57
C LYS A 38 49.74 -9.05 1.61
N PRO A 39 49.12 -8.59 0.49
CA PRO A 39 48.11 -7.54 0.57
C PRO A 39 46.78 -8.16 1.04
N SER A 40 46.30 -7.67 2.18
CA SER A 40 44.94 -7.91 2.67
C SER A 40 43.96 -7.24 1.71
N GLY A 41 43.02 -8.02 1.16
CA GLY A 41 42.04 -7.56 0.19
C GLY A 41 41.02 -6.63 0.84
N ALA A 42 40.96 -5.38 0.35
CA ALA A 42 39.80 -4.52 0.57
C ALA A 42 38.64 -5.09 -0.26
N SER A 43 37.73 -5.80 0.42
CA SER A 43 36.48 -6.26 -0.16
C SER A 43 35.58 -5.05 -0.41
N SER A 44 35.54 -4.59 -1.66
CA SER A 44 34.51 -3.67 -2.11
C SER A 44 33.20 -4.46 -2.19
N SER A 45 32.36 -4.35 -1.16
CA SER A 45 31.03 -4.92 -1.16
C SER A 45 30.22 -4.31 -2.31
N ALA A 46 29.95 -5.13 -3.33
CA ALA A 46 29.00 -4.79 -4.39
C ALA A 46 27.64 -4.45 -3.77
N PRO A 47 26.86 -3.52 -4.37
CA PRO A 47 25.50 -3.26 -3.92
C PRO A 47 24.74 -4.59 -3.90
N ALA A 48 24.15 -4.93 -2.75
CA ALA A 48 23.27 -6.09 -2.66
C ALA A 48 22.21 -5.97 -3.75
N ALA A 49 22.07 -7.01 -4.58
CA ALA A 49 21.02 -7.05 -5.59
C ALA A 49 19.69 -6.78 -4.89
N ALA A 50 18.97 -5.74 -5.35
CA ALA A 50 17.67 -5.40 -4.78
C ALA A 50 16.77 -6.65 -4.83
N ALA A 51 16.20 -7.01 -3.67
CA ALA A 51 15.33 -8.17 -3.59
C ALA A 51 14.15 -7.97 -4.57
N LYS A 52 13.95 -8.95 -5.45
CA LYS A 52 12.92 -8.89 -6.49
C LYS A 52 11.53 -9.11 -5.87
N GLY A 53 10.58 -8.28 -6.26
CA GLY A 53 9.18 -8.42 -5.90
C GLY A 53 8.54 -9.64 -6.55
N LYS A 54 7.43 -10.09 -5.98
CA LYS A 54 6.60 -11.18 -6.51
C LYS A 54 5.69 -10.66 -7.62
N THR A 55 5.46 -11.49 -8.62
CA THR A 55 4.45 -11.29 -9.66
C THR A 55 3.03 -11.53 -9.14
N ASP A 56 2.02 -11.14 -9.92
CA ASP A 56 0.59 -11.40 -9.62
C ASP A 56 0.32 -12.89 -9.34
N ALA A 57 0.90 -13.79 -10.15
CA ALA A 57 0.69 -15.24 -10.02
C ALA A 57 1.31 -15.81 -8.74
N GLU A 58 2.53 -15.37 -8.40
CA GLU A 58 3.18 -15.73 -7.15
C GLU A 58 2.38 -15.22 -5.95
N LEU A 59 1.91 -13.97 -5.98
CA LEU A 59 1.06 -13.43 -4.91
C LEU A 59 -0.31 -14.13 -4.81
N ALA A 60 -0.92 -14.51 -5.94
CA ALA A 60 -2.20 -15.22 -5.94
C ALA A 60 -2.12 -16.54 -5.17
N SER A 61 -1.00 -17.26 -5.26
CA SER A 61 -0.74 -18.47 -4.47
C SER A 61 -0.62 -18.23 -2.96
N LEU A 62 -0.39 -16.99 -2.54
CA LEU A 62 -0.25 -16.58 -1.15
C LEU A 62 -1.53 -15.98 -0.57
N LEU A 63 -2.58 -15.78 -1.38
CA LEU A 63 -3.87 -15.33 -0.86
C LEU A 63 -4.52 -16.39 0.02
N LEU A 64 -5.21 -15.93 1.06
CA LEU A 64 -6.11 -16.75 1.85
C LEU A 64 -7.09 -17.49 0.93
N THR A 65 -7.24 -18.78 1.17
CA THR A 65 -8.17 -19.65 0.44
C THR A 65 -9.37 -20.01 1.29
N GLN A 66 -10.39 -20.62 0.69
CA GLN A 66 -11.57 -21.11 1.39
C GLN A 66 -11.25 -22.09 2.52
N ALA A 67 -10.17 -22.85 2.40
CA ALA A 67 -9.73 -23.81 3.43
C ALA A 67 -9.16 -23.14 4.69
N GLU A 68 -8.77 -21.87 4.59
CA GLU A 68 -8.09 -21.11 5.64
C GLU A 68 -8.99 -20.03 6.24
N ALA A 69 -10.12 -19.73 5.60
CA ALA A 69 -11.09 -18.76 6.08
C ALA A 69 -11.87 -19.30 7.30
N PRO A 70 -12.43 -18.40 8.14
CA PRO A 70 -13.32 -18.80 9.21
C PRO A 70 -14.48 -19.67 8.70
N LYS A 71 -15.00 -20.54 9.58
CA LYS A 71 -16.22 -21.31 9.28
C LYS A 71 -17.34 -20.33 8.91
N ASP A 72 -18.16 -20.73 7.94
CA ASP A 72 -19.26 -19.93 7.42
C ASP A 72 -18.83 -18.60 6.74
N SER A 73 -17.58 -18.52 6.29
CA SER A 73 -17.14 -17.47 5.37
C SER A 73 -17.02 -17.98 3.94
N LEU A 74 -17.12 -17.07 2.97
CA LEU A 74 -16.85 -17.32 1.56
C LEU A 74 -15.69 -16.47 1.08
N VAL A 75 -14.75 -17.13 0.40
CA VAL A 75 -13.59 -16.48 -0.20
C VAL A 75 -13.83 -16.34 -1.70
N LYS A 76 -13.79 -15.11 -2.19
CA LYS A 76 -13.99 -14.81 -3.61
C LYS A 76 -13.07 -13.69 -4.09
N ALA A 77 -12.42 -13.92 -5.21
CA ALA A 77 -11.68 -12.86 -5.90
C ALA A 77 -12.65 -11.85 -6.52
N PRO A 78 -12.39 -10.53 -6.42
CA PRO A 78 -13.19 -9.52 -7.11
C PRO A 78 -13.01 -9.66 -8.63
N SER A 79 -14.09 -9.42 -9.38
CA SER A 79 -14.05 -9.37 -10.84
C SER A 79 -13.35 -8.10 -11.33
N ALA A 80 -12.91 -8.09 -12.59
CA ALA A 80 -12.32 -6.91 -13.20
C ALA A 80 -13.25 -5.70 -13.18
N ASP A 81 -14.56 -5.91 -13.38
CA ASP A 81 -15.54 -4.81 -13.34
C ASP A 81 -15.78 -4.31 -11.92
N GLN A 82 -15.74 -5.19 -10.90
CA GLN A 82 -15.75 -4.76 -9.50
C GLN A 82 -14.52 -3.89 -9.20
N LEU A 83 -13.33 -4.29 -9.66
CA LEU A 83 -12.11 -3.50 -9.45
C LEU A 83 -12.14 -2.14 -10.14
N LYS A 84 -12.69 -2.05 -11.36
CA LYS A 84 -12.86 -0.76 -12.04
C LYS A 84 -13.77 0.19 -11.24
N LYS A 85 -14.85 -0.33 -10.67
CA LYS A 85 -15.77 0.43 -9.82
C LYS A 85 -15.20 0.76 -8.45
N LEU A 86 -14.20 0.01 -7.97
CA LEU A 86 -13.50 0.30 -6.73
C LEU A 86 -12.44 1.40 -6.90
N ALA A 87 -11.93 1.61 -8.12
CA ALA A 87 -10.91 2.62 -8.39
C ALA A 87 -11.35 3.98 -7.84
N ALA A 88 -10.51 4.56 -6.99
CA ALA A 88 -10.85 5.77 -6.27
C ALA A 88 -9.83 6.88 -6.51
N THR A 89 -10.33 8.10 -6.45
CA THR A 89 -9.52 9.32 -6.39
C THR A 89 -9.80 10.03 -5.09
N THR A 90 -8.89 10.92 -4.68
CA THR A 90 -9.05 11.76 -3.50
C THR A 90 -8.85 13.22 -3.86
N ASP A 91 -9.58 14.11 -3.19
CA ASP A 91 -9.44 15.56 -3.36
C ASP A 91 -8.11 16.10 -2.82
N LYS A 92 -7.44 15.34 -1.94
CA LYS A 92 -6.12 15.63 -1.37
C LYS A 92 -5.12 14.59 -1.78
N ALA A 93 -3.98 15.03 -2.34
CA ALA A 93 -2.93 14.13 -2.83
C ALA A 93 -2.31 13.29 -1.70
N GLU A 94 -2.19 13.87 -0.51
CA GLU A 94 -1.67 13.20 0.69
C GLU A 94 -2.58 12.07 1.18
N CYS A 95 -3.86 12.07 0.78
CA CYS A 95 -4.87 11.06 1.15
C CYS A 95 -5.01 9.93 0.14
N LYS A 96 -4.37 10.08 -1.03
CA LYS A 96 -4.36 9.04 -2.06
C LYS A 96 -3.96 7.66 -1.53
N PRO A 97 -2.93 7.51 -0.67
CA PRO A 97 -2.56 6.19 -0.15
C PRO A 97 -3.66 5.53 0.69
N LEU A 98 -4.51 6.29 1.39
CA LEU A 98 -5.67 5.75 2.12
C LEU A 98 -6.78 5.31 1.15
N GLY A 99 -7.10 6.16 0.17
CA GLY A 99 -8.09 5.85 -0.85
C GLY A 99 -7.71 4.57 -1.61
N GLN A 100 -6.46 4.48 -2.08
CA GLN A 100 -5.96 3.29 -2.76
C GLN A 100 -6.08 2.03 -1.89
N ALA A 101 -5.68 2.11 -0.62
CA ALA A 101 -5.76 0.97 0.29
C ALA A 101 -7.21 0.51 0.56
N ALA A 102 -8.14 1.46 0.71
CA ALA A 102 -9.56 1.15 0.85
C ALA A 102 -10.16 0.51 -0.41
N SER A 103 -9.69 0.95 -1.58
CA SER A 103 -10.13 0.55 -2.92
C SER A 103 -9.39 -0.67 -3.51
N MET A 104 -8.59 -1.36 -2.71
CA MET A 104 -7.78 -2.50 -3.16
C MET A 104 -6.75 -2.14 -4.27
N GLU A 105 -6.35 -0.88 -4.38
CA GLU A 105 -5.37 -0.43 -5.36
C GLU A 105 -3.93 -0.51 -4.80
N PRO A 106 -2.94 -0.91 -5.62
CA PRO A 106 -1.55 -0.83 -5.20
C PRO A 106 -1.12 0.63 -5.03
N GLN A 107 -0.15 0.83 -4.14
CA GLN A 107 0.45 2.13 -3.90
C GLN A 107 1.72 2.25 -4.71
N GLY A 108 1.95 3.38 -5.39
CA GLY A 108 3.15 3.55 -6.21
C GLY A 108 3.27 2.49 -7.32
N THR A 109 4.51 2.07 -7.61
CA THR A 109 4.82 1.09 -8.67
C THR A 109 5.10 -0.28 -8.05
N SER A 110 4.12 -1.18 -8.12
CA SER A 110 4.23 -2.55 -7.65
C SER A 110 4.75 -3.51 -8.72
N THR A 111 5.47 -4.56 -8.30
CA THR A 111 5.87 -5.69 -9.14
C THR A 111 4.73 -6.67 -9.37
N GLY A 112 3.79 -6.76 -8.43
CA GLY A 112 2.60 -7.58 -8.57
C GLY A 112 1.51 -7.27 -7.56
N VAL A 113 0.28 -7.66 -7.88
CA VAL A 113 -0.91 -7.49 -7.06
C VAL A 113 -1.80 -8.74 -7.11
N ALA A 114 -2.30 -9.18 -5.96
CA ALA A 114 -3.32 -10.21 -5.87
C ALA A 114 -4.39 -9.82 -4.85
N ARG A 115 -5.65 -10.23 -5.08
CA ARG A 115 -6.81 -9.77 -4.32
C ARG A 115 -7.78 -10.90 -4.01
N THR A 116 -8.33 -10.89 -2.81
CA THR A 116 -9.48 -11.72 -2.44
C THR A 116 -10.40 -10.97 -1.49
N GLN A 117 -11.61 -11.45 -1.31
CA GLN A 117 -12.58 -10.94 -0.35
C GLN A 117 -13.12 -12.10 0.46
N VAL A 118 -13.35 -11.85 1.75
CA VAL A 118 -13.88 -12.81 2.72
C VAL A 118 -15.14 -12.21 3.32
N GLY A 119 -16.31 -12.76 2.99
CA GLY A 119 -17.61 -12.32 3.48
C GLY A 119 -18.44 -13.46 4.07
N GLY A 120 -19.55 -13.15 4.73
CA GLY A 120 -20.45 -14.18 5.30
C GLY A 120 -21.11 -15.09 4.25
N THR A 121 -21.53 -16.28 4.66
CA THR A 121 -22.25 -17.28 3.86
C THR A 121 -23.59 -16.74 3.37
N SER A 122 -23.82 -16.56 2.07
CA SER A 122 -24.02 -17.73 1.21
C SER A 122 -23.50 -17.56 -0.22
N GLY A 123 -23.11 -16.36 -0.64
CA GLY A 123 -22.54 -16.08 -1.97
C GLY A 123 -23.37 -16.59 -3.17
N LYS A 124 -24.58 -17.09 -2.91
CA LYS A 124 -25.54 -17.46 -3.94
C LYS A 124 -26.23 -16.17 -4.33
N ALA A 125 -25.99 -15.74 -5.57
CA ALA A 125 -26.97 -14.88 -6.21
C ALA A 125 -28.34 -15.57 -6.10
N ALA A 126 -29.38 -14.81 -5.75
CA ALA A 126 -30.72 -15.36 -5.70
C ALA A 126 -31.03 -16.04 -7.03
N ASP A 127 -31.53 -17.28 -6.99
CA ASP A 127 -32.08 -17.91 -8.20
C ASP A 127 -33.16 -16.96 -8.75
N PRO A 128 -33.14 -16.61 -10.05
CA PRO A 128 -34.15 -15.74 -10.65
C PRO A 128 -35.58 -16.27 -10.46
N ASN A 129 -35.74 -17.57 -10.19
CA ASN A 129 -37.01 -18.23 -9.88
C ASN A 129 -37.25 -18.47 -8.37
N ALA A 130 -36.34 -18.05 -7.49
CA ALA A 130 -36.53 -18.14 -6.05
C ALA A 130 -37.69 -17.25 -5.57
N SER A 131 -38.22 -17.60 -4.40
CA SER A 131 -39.25 -16.82 -3.72
C SER A 131 -38.76 -15.40 -3.42
N ALA A 132 -39.70 -14.46 -3.19
CA ALA A 132 -39.35 -13.09 -2.81
C ALA A 132 -38.56 -13.04 -1.49
N GLU A 133 -38.84 -13.96 -0.56
CA GLU A 133 -38.17 -14.08 0.73
C GLU A 133 -36.73 -14.60 0.58
N ASP A 134 -36.51 -15.57 -0.31
CA ASP A 134 -35.16 -16.07 -0.64
C ASP A 134 -34.33 -15.04 -1.41
N LYS A 135 -34.97 -14.24 -2.29
CA LYS A 135 -34.31 -13.11 -2.97
C LYS A 135 -33.95 -12.00 -2.00
N PHE A 136 -34.82 -11.71 -1.04
CA PHE A 136 -34.56 -10.76 0.03
C PHE A 136 -33.42 -11.24 0.93
N LYS A 137 -33.42 -12.52 1.32
CA LYS A 137 -32.34 -13.14 2.09
C LYS A 137 -31.01 -13.17 1.33
N ALA A 138 -31.00 -13.55 0.05
CA ALA A 138 -29.82 -13.49 -0.79
C ALA A 138 -29.35 -12.05 -1.04
N GLY A 139 -30.27 -11.08 -1.10
CA GLY A 139 -29.94 -9.64 -1.16
C GLY A 139 -29.31 -9.13 0.13
N LEU A 140 -29.84 -9.54 1.30
CA LEU A 140 -29.25 -9.29 2.61
C LEU A 140 -27.89 -9.99 2.78
N GLU A 141 -27.73 -11.20 2.28
CA GLU A 141 -26.48 -11.96 2.30
C GLU A 141 -25.45 -11.37 1.31
N LEU A 142 -25.89 -10.80 0.19
CA LEU A 142 -25.05 -10.04 -0.73
C LEU A 142 -24.62 -8.70 -0.13
N LEU A 143 -25.50 -8.03 0.61
CA LEU A 143 -25.17 -6.84 1.41
C LEU A 143 -24.25 -7.19 2.59
N ALA A 144 -24.44 -8.35 3.23
CA ALA A 144 -23.52 -8.86 4.25
C ALA A 144 -22.17 -9.31 3.64
N GLY A 145 -22.18 -9.77 2.39
CA GLY A 145 -20.97 -9.98 1.57
C GLY A 145 -20.30 -8.66 1.18
N ALA A 146 -21.06 -7.57 1.03
CA ALA A 146 -20.54 -6.21 0.88
C ALA A 146 -19.94 -5.64 2.18
N THR A 147 -20.24 -6.25 3.34
CA THR A 147 -19.54 -6.03 4.62
C THR A 147 -18.39 -7.01 4.87
N GLY A 148 -17.87 -7.66 3.82
CA GLY A 148 -16.73 -8.56 3.90
C GLY A 148 -15.39 -7.85 4.13
N THR A 149 -14.40 -8.60 4.59
CA THR A 149 -13.00 -8.17 4.63
C THR A 149 -12.37 -8.36 3.26
N SER A 150 -11.95 -7.27 2.63
CA SER A 150 -11.12 -7.30 1.43
C SER A 150 -9.66 -7.49 1.82
N VAL A 151 -8.94 -8.30 1.07
CA VAL A 151 -7.52 -8.59 1.25
C VAL A 151 -6.80 -8.32 -0.05
N THR A 152 -5.80 -7.44 -0.01
CA THR A 152 -4.95 -7.10 -1.15
C THR A 152 -3.50 -7.36 -0.79
N LEU A 153 -2.83 -8.19 -1.58
CA LEU A 153 -1.38 -8.36 -1.53
C LEU A 153 -0.75 -7.51 -2.61
N THR A 154 0.26 -6.74 -2.27
CA THR A 154 1.04 -5.96 -3.23
C THR A 154 2.52 -6.17 -2.98
N SER A 155 3.28 -6.56 -4.00
CA SER A 155 4.72 -6.79 -3.88
C SER A 155 5.51 -5.76 -4.68
N TYR A 156 6.75 -5.56 -4.25
CA TYR A 156 7.62 -4.49 -4.73
C TYR A 156 9.06 -4.97 -4.89
N ASP A 157 9.77 -4.38 -5.84
CA ASP A 157 11.21 -4.50 -5.94
C ASP A 157 11.91 -3.59 -4.91
N GLY A 158 13.06 -4.03 -4.40
CA GLY A 158 13.91 -3.23 -3.53
C GLY A 158 13.16 -2.70 -2.31
N LYS A 159 13.15 -1.37 -2.14
CA LYS A 159 12.54 -0.67 -1.00
C LYS A 159 11.08 -0.26 -1.21
N GLY A 160 10.47 -0.61 -2.34
CA GLY A 160 9.13 -0.10 -2.68
C GLY A 160 8.05 -0.42 -1.64
N ALA A 161 8.15 -1.57 -0.95
CA ALA A 161 7.22 -1.92 0.12
C ALA A 161 7.40 -1.03 1.37
N GLU A 162 8.65 -0.71 1.74
CA GLU A 162 8.95 0.19 2.87
C GLU A 162 8.45 1.61 2.57
N GLU A 163 8.68 2.09 1.34
CA GLU A 163 8.26 3.41 0.88
C GLU A 163 6.73 3.53 0.80
N ALA A 164 6.05 2.53 0.25
CA ALA A 164 4.59 2.47 0.19
C ALA A 164 3.96 2.40 1.59
N PHE A 165 4.51 1.59 2.50
CA PHE A 165 4.06 1.52 3.88
C PHE A 165 4.26 2.85 4.62
N ALA A 166 5.40 3.50 4.44
CA ALA A 166 5.68 4.81 5.04
C ALA A 166 4.72 5.88 4.50
N ALA A 167 4.43 5.87 3.20
CA ALA A 167 3.45 6.77 2.57
C ALA A 167 2.04 6.55 3.14
N PHE A 168 1.62 5.28 3.29
CA PHE A 168 0.36 4.92 3.93
C PHE A 168 0.28 5.46 5.36
N LYS A 169 1.30 5.20 6.17
CA LYS A 169 1.35 5.67 7.57
C LYS A 169 1.27 7.19 7.65
N LYS A 170 1.99 7.91 6.79
CA LYS A 170 1.96 9.38 6.72
C LYS A 170 0.59 9.91 6.32
N SER A 171 -0.10 9.24 5.38
CA SER A 171 -1.43 9.65 4.93
C SER A 171 -2.47 9.60 6.05
N GLY A 172 -2.42 8.62 6.95
CA GLY A 172 -3.30 8.57 8.12
C GLY A 172 -3.24 9.82 9.00
N THR A 173 -2.04 10.39 9.19
CA THR A 173 -1.87 11.65 9.94
C THR A 173 -2.28 12.86 9.12
N ALA A 174 -1.86 12.93 7.85
CA ALA A 174 -2.17 14.07 6.98
C ALA A 174 -3.69 14.22 6.72
N CYS A 175 -4.42 13.11 6.75
CA CYS A 175 -5.85 13.04 6.43
C CYS A 175 -6.73 12.94 7.68
N ALA A 176 -6.17 13.19 8.87
CA ALA A 176 -6.91 13.11 10.12
C ALA A 176 -8.13 14.03 10.16
N GLY A 177 -8.06 15.19 9.48
CA GLY A 177 -9.16 16.15 9.33
C GLY A 177 -10.17 15.82 8.24
N GLY A 178 -10.13 14.61 7.66
CA GLY A 178 -11.03 14.18 6.60
C GLY A 178 -10.59 14.59 5.20
N TYR A 179 -11.24 14.00 4.21
CA TYR A 179 -11.02 14.19 2.78
C TYR A 179 -12.23 13.68 1.99
N THR A 180 -12.31 14.01 0.71
CA THR A 180 -13.33 13.48 -0.19
C THR A 180 -12.70 12.39 -1.04
N MET A 181 -13.33 11.21 -1.05
CA MET A 181 -12.99 10.12 -1.94
C MET A 181 -14.04 10.03 -3.05
N THR A 182 -13.63 9.92 -4.30
CA THR A 182 -14.57 9.73 -5.42
C THR A 182 -14.34 8.36 -6.02
N GLN A 183 -15.42 7.58 -6.11
CA GLN A 183 -15.41 6.20 -6.59
C GLN A 183 -16.60 5.99 -7.52
N ASP A 184 -16.38 5.46 -8.72
CA ASP A 184 -17.41 5.29 -9.77
C ASP A 184 -18.22 6.57 -10.09
N GLY A 185 -17.60 7.75 -9.90
CA GLY A 185 -18.23 9.06 -10.08
C GLY A 185 -18.97 9.60 -8.85
N ASP A 186 -19.20 8.77 -7.84
CA ASP A 186 -19.85 9.16 -6.59
C ASP A 186 -18.83 9.67 -5.58
N ALA A 187 -19.14 10.81 -4.95
CA ALA A 187 -18.31 11.41 -3.92
C ALA A 187 -18.73 10.92 -2.52
N LEU A 188 -17.81 10.28 -1.83
CA LEU A 188 -17.90 9.90 -0.42
C LEU A 188 -17.06 10.85 0.42
N LYS A 189 -17.70 11.55 1.35
CA LYS A 189 -17.00 12.40 2.32
C LYS A 189 -16.50 11.56 3.49
N ILE A 190 -15.18 11.52 3.66
CA ILE A 190 -14.55 11.02 4.89
C ILE A 190 -14.43 12.19 5.86
N ASN A 191 -15.17 12.15 6.95
CA ASN A 191 -15.20 13.22 7.96
C ASN A 191 -13.91 13.27 8.77
N LYS A 192 -13.36 12.10 9.09
CA LYS A 192 -12.19 11.98 9.98
C LYS A 192 -11.43 10.69 9.72
N VAL A 193 -10.12 10.73 9.90
CA VAL A 193 -9.28 9.54 9.99
C VAL A 193 -8.60 9.51 11.36
N VAL A 194 -8.65 8.37 12.04
CA VAL A 194 -7.98 8.15 13.32
C VAL A 194 -7.21 6.84 13.30
N ALA A 195 -6.32 6.63 14.26
CA ALA A 195 -5.73 5.32 14.48
C ALA A 195 -6.83 4.29 14.79
N GLY A 196 -6.78 3.15 14.12
CA GLY A 196 -7.62 2.00 14.42
C GLY A 196 -7.04 1.17 15.57
N ASP A 197 -7.71 0.07 15.90
CA ASP A 197 -7.21 -0.88 16.90
C ASP A 197 -5.84 -1.43 16.44
N PRO A 198 -4.84 -1.52 17.34
CA PRO A 198 -3.51 -1.94 16.95
C PRO A 198 -3.52 -3.40 16.49
N VAL A 199 -2.91 -3.64 15.34
CA VAL A 199 -2.65 -4.98 14.81
C VAL A 199 -1.17 -5.25 14.99
N THR A 200 -0.80 -6.37 15.60
CA THR A 200 0.61 -6.80 15.72
C THR A 200 0.81 -8.01 14.81
N ALA A 201 1.31 -7.77 13.60
CA ALA A 201 1.52 -8.78 12.58
C ALA A 201 2.61 -8.32 11.60
N GLY A 202 3.26 -9.26 10.92
CA GLY A 202 4.32 -8.97 9.96
C GLY A 202 5.58 -8.38 10.61
N ASP A 203 6.36 -7.66 9.81
CA ASP A 203 7.53 -6.90 10.27
C ASP A 203 7.11 -5.51 10.75
N GLU A 204 6.11 -4.91 10.10
CA GLU A 204 5.49 -3.64 10.48
C GLU A 204 3.99 -3.67 10.20
N SER A 205 3.20 -2.96 11.01
CA SER A 205 1.75 -2.88 10.82
C SER A 205 1.19 -1.53 11.28
N VAL A 206 0.11 -1.10 10.64
CA VAL A 206 -0.64 0.11 11.03
C VAL A 206 -2.12 -0.05 10.69
N SER A 207 -2.99 0.49 11.54
CA SER A 207 -4.44 0.51 11.35
C SER A 207 -4.97 1.94 11.36
N PHE A 208 -5.89 2.24 10.45
CA PHE A 208 -6.66 3.47 10.43
C PHE A 208 -8.16 3.18 10.39
N LEU A 209 -8.92 4.03 11.06
CA LEU A 209 -10.37 4.09 11.02
C LEU A 209 -10.79 5.38 10.30
N ALA A 210 -11.58 5.25 9.25
CA ALA A 210 -12.17 6.36 8.50
C ALA A 210 -13.66 6.46 8.83
N ASP A 211 -14.08 7.60 9.38
CA ASP A 211 -15.49 7.92 9.63
C ASP A 211 -16.08 8.61 8.40
N PHE A 212 -17.23 8.14 7.94
CA PHE A 212 -17.96 8.72 6.80
C PHE A 212 -19.49 8.68 6.99
N GLY A 213 -19.94 8.40 8.22
CA GLY A 213 -21.35 8.48 8.58
C GLY A 213 -21.77 9.86 9.06
N ASP A 214 -22.98 9.92 9.58
CA ASP A 214 -23.51 11.09 10.29
C ASP A 214 -24.00 10.68 11.69
N ALA A 215 -24.60 11.64 12.41
CA ALA A 215 -25.05 11.42 13.78
C ALA A 215 -26.21 10.40 13.89
N GLU A 216 -27.01 10.25 12.83
CA GLU A 216 -28.15 9.33 12.79
C GLU A 216 -27.74 7.96 12.25
N THR A 217 -26.80 7.94 11.30
CA THR A 217 -26.30 6.74 10.62
C THR A 217 -24.76 6.68 10.73
N PRO A 218 -24.23 6.14 11.85
CA PRO A 218 -22.78 6.01 12.00
C PRO A 218 -22.25 4.97 11.00
N MET A 219 -21.28 5.37 10.18
CA MET A 219 -20.62 4.51 9.21
C MET A 219 -19.12 4.73 9.27
N ALA A 220 -18.38 3.64 9.23
CA ALA A 220 -16.93 3.71 9.27
C ALA A 220 -16.28 2.54 8.52
N GLY A 221 -15.09 2.81 8.01
CA GLY A 221 -14.21 1.85 7.36
C GLY A 221 -12.94 1.68 8.17
N GLN A 222 -12.42 0.46 8.25
CA GLN A 222 -11.12 0.18 8.81
C GLN A 222 -10.21 -0.32 7.70
N VAL A 223 -9.00 0.23 7.65
CA VAL A 223 -7.93 -0.25 6.79
C VAL A 223 -6.74 -0.62 7.68
N VAL A 224 -6.24 -1.83 7.50
CA VAL A 224 -5.02 -2.32 8.14
C VAL A 224 -4.02 -2.65 7.05
N MET A 225 -2.78 -2.19 7.23
CA MET A 225 -1.68 -2.56 6.37
C MET A 225 -0.62 -3.26 7.19
N VAL A 226 -0.16 -4.40 6.70
CA VAL A 226 0.92 -5.20 7.28
C VAL A 226 2.01 -5.35 6.23
N ARG A 227 3.24 -4.98 6.56
CA ARG A 227 4.41 -5.24 5.74
C ARG A 227 5.10 -6.52 6.20
N LYS A 228 5.43 -7.39 5.24
CA LYS A 228 6.28 -8.57 5.45
C LYS A 228 7.28 -8.65 4.30
N GLY A 229 8.54 -8.38 4.59
CA GLY A 229 9.58 -8.21 3.59
C GLY A 229 9.17 -7.19 2.52
N ASN A 230 9.13 -7.63 1.27
CA ASN A 230 8.78 -6.83 0.09
C ASN A 230 7.29 -6.91 -0.29
N THR A 231 6.43 -7.38 0.60
CA THR A 231 4.99 -7.50 0.37
C THR A 231 4.20 -6.71 1.41
N LEU A 232 3.19 -6.00 0.95
CA LEU A 232 2.14 -5.40 1.77
C LEU A 232 0.89 -6.25 1.69
N ALA A 233 0.34 -6.63 2.84
CA ALA A 233 -1.02 -7.14 2.98
C ALA A 233 -1.91 -6.02 3.52
N THR A 234 -2.85 -5.58 2.70
CA THR A 234 -3.85 -4.57 3.05
C THR A 234 -5.18 -5.25 3.27
N PHE A 235 -5.77 -5.01 4.42
CA PHE A 235 -7.09 -5.48 4.82
C PHE A 235 -8.02 -4.28 4.91
N SER A 236 -9.17 -4.33 4.26
CA SER A 236 -10.19 -3.29 4.41
C SER A 236 -11.56 -3.90 4.69
N VAL A 237 -12.29 -3.27 5.60
CA VAL A 237 -13.66 -3.63 5.96
C VAL A 237 -14.46 -2.36 6.17
N GLN A 238 -15.71 -2.37 5.75
CA GLN A 238 -16.64 -1.26 5.95
C GLN A 238 -17.83 -1.74 6.76
N ASN A 239 -18.32 -0.86 7.63
CA ASN A 239 -19.55 -1.08 8.36
C ASN A 239 -20.50 0.10 8.10
N MET A 240 -21.69 -0.23 7.60
CA MET A 240 -22.76 0.73 7.29
C MET A 240 -23.64 1.04 8.51
N SER A 241 -23.34 0.46 9.67
CA SER A 241 -24.08 0.58 10.92
C SER A 241 -23.17 0.42 12.15
N GLY A 242 -22.21 1.34 12.30
CA GLY A 242 -21.34 1.43 13.48
C GLY A 242 -19.87 1.13 13.19
N LYS A 243 -19.15 0.59 14.18
CA LYS A 243 -17.70 0.37 14.09
C LYS A 243 -17.40 -0.85 13.19
N PRO A 244 -16.51 -0.73 12.20
CA PRO A 244 -15.98 -1.89 11.47
C PRO A 244 -15.26 -2.85 12.42
N VAL A 245 -15.46 -4.16 12.17
CA VAL A 245 -14.79 -5.23 12.90
C VAL A 245 -13.95 -6.01 11.91
N LEU A 246 -12.64 -5.80 11.95
CA LEU A 246 -11.70 -6.62 11.19
C LEU A 246 -11.43 -7.93 11.94
N SER A 247 -11.67 -9.06 11.29
CA SER A 247 -11.41 -10.36 11.88
C SER A 247 -9.91 -10.60 12.03
N LYS A 248 -9.47 -10.78 13.29
CA LYS A 248 -8.08 -11.15 13.60
C LYS A 248 -7.69 -12.47 12.96
N ASP A 249 -8.61 -13.43 12.88
CA ASP A 249 -8.34 -14.74 12.27
C ASP A 249 -8.01 -14.60 10.78
N ILE A 250 -8.70 -13.71 10.05
CA ILE A 250 -8.40 -13.42 8.64
C ILE A 250 -7.02 -12.79 8.50
N VAL A 251 -6.70 -11.81 9.35
CA VAL A 251 -5.39 -11.14 9.33
C VAL A 251 -4.27 -12.14 9.62
N ASP A 252 -4.39 -12.91 10.69
CA ASP A 252 -3.36 -13.87 11.10
C ASP A 252 -3.18 -14.97 10.05
N ALA A 253 -4.28 -15.53 9.52
CA ALA A 253 -4.22 -16.56 8.50
C ALA A 253 -3.55 -16.05 7.22
N GLN A 254 -3.89 -14.84 6.76
CA GLN A 254 -3.27 -14.25 5.58
C GLN A 254 -1.79 -13.90 5.81
N VAL A 255 -1.45 -13.29 6.95
CA VAL A 255 -0.05 -12.89 7.23
C VAL A 255 0.84 -14.12 7.37
N LYS A 256 0.35 -15.22 7.97
CA LYS A 256 1.08 -16.49 8.06
C LYS A 256 1.50 -17.03 6.69
N LYS A 257 0.72 -16.80 5.63
CA LYS A 257 1.07 -17.23 4.27
C LYS A 257 2.23 -16.43 3.66
N LEU A 258 2.60 -15.30 4.24
CA LEU A 258 3.70 -14.47 3.73
C LEU A 258 5.08 -14.90 4.23
N GLY A 259 5.16 -15.87 5.15
CA GLY A 259 6.40 -16.37 5.76
C GLY A 259 6.71 -15.69 7.09
#